data_AF-A0A0J1F892-F1
#
_entry.id   AF-A0A0J1F892-F1
#
_cell.length_a   1.000
_cell.length_b   1.000
_cell.length_c   1.000
_cell.angle_alpha   90.00
_cell.angle_beta   90.00
_cell.angle_gamma   90.00
#
_symmetry.space_group_name_H-M   'P 1'
#
loop_
_entity.id
_entity.type
_entity.pdbx_description
1 polymer ?
#
loop_
_entity_poly.entity_id
_entity_poly.type
_entity_poly.pdbx_seq_one_letter_code
_entity_poly.pdbx_strand_id
1 'polypeptide(L)'
;MLYVSGIHALNLPCALQTCGDWHASGIDWTNVALMDSNKSIFRNYGIEPHKVIPDHKGTFNVANHIRALLDLLAQAKYSLAQGMNKDFICNDQYTEEIFNQVARMKDLKNWPKIDRFMGQEYYSEWLDYKGSVIAHGGSGMENKAR
;
A
#
# COMPACT_ATOMS: atom_id res chain seq x y z
N MET A 1 -5.84 14.64 6.94
CA MET A 1 -4.67 15.44 6.49
C MET A 1 -4.46 15.17 5.01
N LEU A 2 -4.25 16.20 4.19
CA LEU A 2 -3.97 16.01 2.77
C LEU A 2 -2.53 15.55 2.53
N TYR A 3 -2.35 14.61 1.60
CA TYR A 3 -1.06 14.07 1.21
C TYR A 3 -1.05 13.60 -0.25
N VAL A 4 0.12 13.62 -0.88
CA VAL A 4 0.38 13.09 -2.22
C VAL A 4 0.52 11.57 -2.15
N SER A 5 -0.10 10.82 -3.06
CA SER A 5 -0.07 9.36 -3.08
C SER A 5 -0.04 8.78 -4.50
N GLY A 6 -0.21 7.46 -4.62
CA GLY A 6 -0.26 6.74 -5.88
C GLY A 6 1.00 6.92 -6.73
N ILE A 7 0.82 7.05 -8.05
CA ILE A 7 1.95 7.10 -8.99
C ILE A 7 2.90 8.27 -8.72
N HIS A 8 2.39 9.42 -8.28
CA HIS A 8 3.22 10.57 -7.91
C HIS A 8 4.15 10.23 -6.76
N ALA A 9 3.64 9.56 -5.72
CA ALA A 9 4.44 9.16 -4.57
C ALA A 9 5.46 8.05 -4.91
N LEU A 10 5.13 7.12 -5.80
CA LEU A 10 6.06 6.08 -6.29
C LEU A 10 7.27 6.64 -7.05
N ASN A 11 7.15 7.89 -7.51
CA ASN A 11 8.17 8.59 -8.30
C ASN A 11 8.93 9.64 -7.48
N LEU A 12 8.81 9.62 -6.14
CA LEU A 12 9.50 10.53 -5.23
C LEU A 12 10.46 9.79 -4.29
N PRO A 13 11.49 10.45 -3.76
CA PRO A 13 12.36 9.85 -2.76
C PRO A 13 11.59 9.39 -1.52
N CYS A 14 11.74 8.11 -1.18
CA CYS A 14 11.11 7.43 -0.06
C CYS A 14 12.13 7.18 1.06
N ALA A 15 11.71 7.23 2.33
CA ALA A 15 12.60 6.91 3.45
C ALA A 15 12.82 5.40 3.60
N LEU A 16 11.93 4.57 3.05
CA LEU A 16 12.08 3.12 3.03
C LEU A 16 13.12 2.72 1.97
N GLN A 17 13.88 1.67 2.27
CA GLN A 17 14.80 1.06 1.31
C GLN A 17 13.98 0.27 0.28
N THR A 18 13.44 0.95 -0.72
CA THR A 18 12.56 0.40 -1.76
C THR A 18 12.98 0.92 -3.12
N CYS A 19 12.74 0.15 -4.18
CA CYS A 19 13.18 0.55 -5.52
C CYS A 19 12.34 1.71 -6.07
N GLY A 20 11.05 1.85 -5.77
CA GLY A 20 10.21 2.90 -6.37
C GLY A 20 10.05 2.73 -7.89
N ASP A 21 9.50 3.73 -8.56
CA ASP A 21 9.26 3.73 -10.01
C ASP A 21 10.30 4.57 -10.78
N TRP A 22 10.69 5.74 -10.23
CA TRP A 22 11.72 6.65 -10.77
C TRP A 22 11.54 7.19 -12.19
N HIS A 23 10.36 7.08 -12.78
CA HIS A 23 9.95 7.71 -14.03
C HIS A 23 9.40 9.14 -13.84
N ALA A 24 9.94 9.91 -12.88
CA ALA A 24 9.41 11.21 -12.46
C ALA A 24 9.25 12.23 -13.61
N SER A 25 10.11 12.18 -14.63
CA SER A 25 10.01 13.06 -15.81
C SER A 25 8.81 12.77 -16.71
N GLY A 26 8.21 11.58 -16.60
CA GLY A 26 7.02 11.18 -17.37
C GLY A 26 5.70 11.39 -16.62
N ILE A 27 5.74 11.90 -15.39
CA ILE A 27 4.56 12.10 -14.56
C ILE A 27 3.98 13.50 -14.78
N ASP A 28 2.65 13.58 -14.91
CA ASP A 28 1.93 14.86 -14.90
C ASP A 28 1.90 15.42 -13.47
N TRP A 29 2.84 16.32 -13.16
CA TRP A 29 2.88 17.01 -11.88
C TRP A 29 1.82 18.09 -11.74
N THR A 30 1.12 18.51 -12.79
CA THR A 30 0.07 19.53 -12.69
C THR A 30 -1.21 19.00 -12.02
N ASN A 31 -1.47 17.69 -12.14
CA ASN A 31 -2.61 17.01 -11.55
C ASN A 31 -2.17 15.96 -10.52
N VAL A 32 -1.59 16.43 -9.42
CA VAL A 32 -1.07 15.56 -8.35
C VAL A 32 -2.18 14.74 -7.68
N ALA A 33 -1.95 13.44 -7.50
CA ALA A 33 -2.86 12.55 -6.79
C ALA A 33 -2.87 12.87 -5.28
N LEU A 34 -3.81 13.72 -4.87
CA LEU A 34 -4.04 14.08 -3.47
C LEU A 34 -5.09 13.17 -2.82
N MET A 35 -4.80 12.77 -1.59
CA MET A 35 -5.67 11.96 -0.74
C MET A 35 -5.82 12.59 0.64
N ASP A 36 -6.89 12.22 1.36
CA ASP A 36 -7.12 12.67 2.74
C ASP A 36 -6.99 11.49 3.71
N SER A 37 -5.99 11.56 4.59
CA SER A 37 -5.70 10.52 5.58
C SER A 37 -6.90 10.25 6.51
N ASN A 38 -7.79 11.23 6.72
CA ASN A 38 -8.97 11.07 7.55
C ASN A 38 -10.02 10.15 6.92
N LYS A 39 -10.00 10.01 5.59
CA LYS A 39 -10.91 9.16 4.81
C LYS A 39 -10.32 7.78 4.51
N SER A 40 -9.04 7.56 4.80
CA SER A 40 -8.37 6.29 4.57
C SER A 40 -8.43 5.38 5.79
N ILE A 41 -8.63 4.08 5.55
CA ILE A 41 -8.53 3.03 6.57
C ILE A 41 -7.15 3.00 7.24
N PHE A 42 -6.11 3.49 6.55
CA PHE A 42 -4.73 3.49 7.01
C PHE A 42 -4.40 4.71 7.88
N ARG A 43 -5.31 5.70 7.99
CA ARG A 43 -5.07 6.95 8.70
C ARG A 43 -3.74 7.59 8.25
N ASN A 44 -2.87 7.94 9.18
CA ASN A 44 -1.58 8.58 8.90
C ASN A 44 -0.43 7.59 8.63
N TYR A 45 -0.69 6.29 8.60
CA TYR A 45 0.33 5.29 8.35
C TYR A 45 1.07 5.54 7.02
N GLY A 46 2.40 5.51 7.06
CA GLY A 46 3.27 5.65 5.90
C GLY A 46 3.20 7.01 5.22
N ILE A 47 2.79 8.08 5.91
CA ILE A 47 2.85 9.44 5.36
C ILE A 47 4.10 10.14 5.89
N GLU A 48 4.95 10.59 4.96
CA GLU A 48 6.20 11.31 5.22
C GLU A 48 5.97 12.83 5.05
N PRO A 49 6.26 13.65 6.07
CA PRO A 49 6.12 15.11 5.96
C PRO A 49 7.33 15.75 5.27
N HIS A 50 7.20 17.03 4.95
CA HIS A 50 8.30 17.89 4.51
C HIS A 50 9.00 17.49 3.20
N LYS A 51 8.27 16.86 2.27
CA LYS A 51 8.80 16.47 0.96
C LYS A 51 8.62 17.58 -0.07
N VAL A 52 9.58 17.71 -0.96
CA VAL A 52 9.47 18.57 -2.15
C VAL A 52 8.93 17.70 -3.28
N ILE A 53 8.02 18.26 -4.09
CA ILE A 53 7.52 17.62 -5.30
C ILE A 53 7.87 18.50 -6.51
N PRO A 54 8.13 17.92 -7.69
CA PRO A 54 8.43 18.68 -8.91
C PRO A 54 7.38 19.75 -9.22
N ASP A 55 7.82 20.87 -9.78
CA ASP A 55 7.00 22.00 -10.23
C ASP A 55 6.14 22.72 -9.17
N HIS A 56 6.34 22.41 -7.88
CA HIS A 56 5.59 23.03 -6.78
C HIS A 56 6.50 23.70 -5.76
N LYS A 57 6.05 24.85 -5.23
CA LYS A 57 6.72 25.54 -4.13
C LYS A 57 6.25 24.99 -2.78
N GLY A 58 7.16 24.97 -1.81
CA GLY A 58 6.88 24.54 -0.44
C GLY A 58 7.09 23.04 -0.24
N THR A 59 6.57 22.52 0.87
CA THR A 59 6.70 21.11 1.23
C THR A 59 5.35 20.47 1.43
N PHE A 60 5.26 19.18 1.11
CA PHE A 60 4.06 18.38 1.09
C PHE A 60 4.22 17.16 2.00
N ASN A 61 3.07 16.63 2.43
CA ASN A 61 3.01 15.28 2.97
C ASN A 61 2.91 14.31 1.79
N VAL A 62 3.69 13.23 1.80
CA VAL A 62 3.76 12.27 0.69
C VAL A 62 3.70 10.85 1.26
N ALA A 63 2.94 9.97 0.63
CA ALA A 63 2.95 8.56 0.96
C ALA A 63 4.33 7.94 0.71
N ASN A 64 4.83 7.14 1.62
CA ASN A 64 5.92 6.21 1.32
C ASN A 64 5.44 5.18 0.29
N HIS A 65 6.36 4.43 -0.31
CA HIS A 65 6.02 3.51 -1.40
C HIS A 65 4.97 2.46 -1.01
N ILE A 66 5.05 1.89 0.20
CA ILE A 66 4.05 0.94 0.70
C ILE A 66 2.67 1.61 0.74
N ARG A 67 2.56 2.80 1.34
CA ARG A 67 1.30 3.52 1.46
C ARG A 67 0.75 3.91 0.09
N ALA A 68 1.60 4.32 -0.84
CA ALA A 68 1.20 4.67 -2.21
C ALA A 68 0.57 3.46 -2.91
N LEU A 69 1.15 2.27 -2.78
CA LEU A 69 0.62 1.03 -3.36
C LEU A 69 -0.70 0.63 -2.70
N LEU A 70 -0.78 0.66 -1.37
CA LEU A 70 -2.01 0.37 -0.64
C LEU A 70 -3.17 1.29 -1.07
N ASP A 71 -2.88 2.58 -1.28
CA ASP A 71 -3.88 3.53 -1.77
C ASP A 71 -4.33 3.21 -3.21
N LEU A 72 -3.42 2.77 -4.10
CA LEU A 72 -3.78 2.30 -5.45
C LEU A 72 -4.70 1.06 -5.39
N LEU A 73 -4.39 0.10 -4.51
CA LEU A 73 -5.22 -1.10 -4.30
C LEU A 73 -6.61 -0.72 -3.78
N ALA A 74 -6.70 0.15 -2.77
CA ALA A 74 -7.97 0.64 -2.23
C ALA A 74 -8.82 1.38 -3.29
N GLN A 75 -8.18 2.08 -4.23
CA GLN A 75 -8.83 2.75 -5.37
C GLN A 75 -9.10 1.83 -6.57
N ALA A 76 -8.81 0.53 -6.46
CA ALA A 76 -8.93 -0.45 -7.55
C ALA A 76 -8.07 -0.13 -8.80
N LYS A 77 -6.93 0.56 -8.62
CA LYS A 77 -5.97 0.93 -9.67
C LYS A 77 -4.85 -0.11 -9.80
N TYR A 78 -5.21 -1.37 -9.99
CA TYR A 78 -4.27 -2.50 -9.97
C TYR A 78 -3.19 -2.43 -11.05
N SER A 79 -3.50 -1.91 -12.23
CA SER A 79 -2.54 -1.77 -13.33
C SER A 79 -1.36 -0.85 -12.98
N LEU A 80 -1.57 0.13 -12.10
CA LEU A 80 -0.53 1.04 -11.62
C LEU A 80 0.28 0.45 -10.46
N ALA A 81 -0.22 -0.62 -9.84
CA ALA A 81 0.45 -1.30 -8.74
C ALA A 81 1.16 -2.57 -9.20
N GLN A 82 0.95 -3.03 -10.44
CA GLN A 82 1.56 -4.24 -10.99
C GLN A 82 3.09 -4.19 -10.88
N GLY A 83 3.71 -5.27 -10.43
CA GLY A 83 5.14 -5.26 -10.06
C GLY A 83 5.38 -4.77 -8.63
N MET A 84 4.32 -4.67 -7.81
CA MET A 84 4.36 -4.30 -6.40
C MET A 84 5.53 -4.93 -5.65
N ASN A 85 5.70 -6.24 -5.75
CA ASN A 85 6.76 -6.94 -5.03
C ASN A 85 8.13 -6.65 -5.67
N LYS A 86 8.29 -6.95 -6.97
CA LYS A 86 9.62 -7.02 -7.59
C LYS A 86 10.14 -5.68 -8.14
N ASP A 87 9.26 -4.79 -8.56
CA ASP A 87 9.65 -3.54 -9.22
C ASP A 87 9.64 -2.37 -8.23
N PHE A 88 8.59 -2.22 -7.42
CA PHE A 88 8.44 -1.06 -6.53
C PHE A 88 9.04 -1.28 -5.14
N ILE A 89 8.70 -2.39 -4.46
CA ILE A 89 9.24 -2.69 -3.13
C ILE A 89 10.65 -3.25 -3.27
N CYS A 90 10.83 -4.26 -4.12
CA CYS A 90 12.13 -4.75 -4.61
C CYS A 90 13.02 -5.35 -3.50
N ASN A 91 12.42 -5.76 -2.40
CA ASN A 91 13.02 -6.56 -1.33
C ASN A 91 11.95 -7.10 -0.39
N ASP A 92 12.30 -8.11 0.40
CA ASP A 92 11.32 -8.85 1.21
C ASP A 92 11.22 -8.34 2.66
N GLN A 93 12.01 -7.32 3.05
CA GLN A 93 12.07 -6.85 4.45
C GLN A 93 10.74 -6.26 4.93
N TYR A 94 9.88 -5.84 4.00
CA TYR A 94 8.59 -5.22 4.27
C TYR A 94 7.40 -6.14 4.00
N THR A 95 7.62 -7.40 3.58
CA THR A 95 6.54 -8.32 3.18
C THR A 95 5.50 -8.51 4.27
N GLU A 96 5.93 -8.77 5.51
CA GLU A 96 5.01 -8.94 6.64
C GLU A 96 4.22 -7.64 6.93
N GLU A 97 4.88 -6.48 6.90
CA GLU A 97 4.22 -5.19 7.10
C GLU A 97 3.16 -4.94 6.02
N ILE A 98 3.51 -5.20 4.75
CA ILE A 98 2.60 -5.07 3.62
C ILE A 98 1.38 -5.98 3.79
N PHE A 99 1.58 -7.25 4.14
CA PHE A 99 0.48 -8.20 4.35
C PHE A 99 -0.45 -7.78 5.49
N ASN A 100 0.13 -7.32 6.60
CA ASN A 100 -0.63 -6.78 7.72
C ASN A 100 -1.48 -5.58 7.30
N GLN A 101 -0.94 -4.66 6.50
CA GLN A 101 -1.72 -3.54 6.00
C GLN A 101 -2.79 -3.97 4.99
N VAL A 102 -2.47 -4.87 4.05
CA VAL A 102 -3.44 -5.38 3.08
C VAL A 102 -4.60 -6.09 3.76
N ALA A 103 -4.35 -6.87 4.81
CA ALA A 103 -5.40 -7.54 5.58
C ALA A 103 -6.44 -6.57 6.18
N ARG A 104 -6.08 -5.30 6.43
CA ARG A 104 -7.02 -4.26 6.90
C ARG A 104 -8.06 -3.88 5.83
N MET A 105 -7.81 -4.20 4.56
CA MET A 105 -8.73 -3.98 3.45
C MET A 105 -9.79 -5.08 3.29
N LYS A 106 -9.81 -6.11 4.14
CA LYS A 106 -10.71 -7.28 4.00
C LYS A 106 -12.20 -6.94 3.89
N ASP A 107 -12.61 -5.84 4.51
CA ASP A 107 -14.01 -5.40 4.54
C ASP A 107 -14.35 -4.44 3.37
N LEU A 108 -13.39 -4.12 2.50
CA LEU A 108 -13.65 -3.32 1.31
C LEU A 108 -14.39 -4.13 0.24
N LYS A 109 -15.30 -3.46 -0.50
CA LYS A 109 -16.08 -4.10 -1.57
C LYS A 109 -15.21 -4.73 -2.67
N ASN A 110 -14.01 -4.21 -2.89
CA ASN A 110 -13.06 -4.72 -3.88
C ASN A 110 -12.07 -5.74 -3.33
N TRP A 111 -12.23 -6.20 -2.07
CA TRP A 111 -11.36 -7.18 -1.44
C TRP A 111 -11.05 -8.42 -2.31
N PRO A 112 -12.02 -9.06 -3.01
CA PRO A 112 -11.70 -10.23 -3.84
C PRO A 112 -10.67 -9.94 -4.94
N LYS A 113 -10.63 -8.71 -5.45
CA LYS A 113 -9.64 -8.28 -6.45
C LYS A 113 -8.29 -7.97 -5.82
N ILE A 114 -8.28 -7.38 -4.62
CA ILE A 114 -7.06 -7.14 -3.84
C ILE A 114 -6.41 -8.49 -3.46
N ASP A 115 -7.19 -9.44 -2.94
CA ASP A 115 -6.70 -10.76 -2.56
C ASP A 115 -6.09 -11.51 -3.75
N ARG A 116 -6.77 -11.46 -4.91
CA ARG A 116 -6.24 -12.02 -6.16
C ARG A 116 -4.96 -11.33 -6.59
N PHE A 117 -4.92 -9.99 -6.54
CA PHE A 117 -3.75 -9.21 -6.91
C PHE A 117 -2.53 -9.58 -6.04
N MET A 118 -2.70 -9.66 -4.73
CA MET A 118 -1.63 -10.09 -3.83
C MET A 118 -1.14 -11.51 -4.13
N GLY A 119 -2.05 -12.43 -4.48
CA GLY A 119 -1.68 -13.77 -4.91
C GLY A 119 -0.88 -13.81 -6.22
N GLN A 120 -0.97 -12.78 -7.07
CA GLN A 120 -0.16 -12.67 -8.29
C GLN A 120 1.20 -12.02 -8.02
N GLU A 121 1.28 -11.10 -7.06
CA GLU A 121 2.50 -10.35 -6.73
C GLU A 121 3.41 -11.07 -5.74
N TYR A 122 2.84 -11.83 -4.80
CA TYR A 122 3.56 -12.48 -3.69
C TYR A 122 3.37 -14.01 -3.65
N TYR A 123 2.60 -14.58 -4.58
CA TYR A 123 2.46 -16.02 -4.76
C TYR A 123 2.15 -16.78 -3.45
N SER A 124 2.97 -17.77 -3.10
CA SER A 124 2.77 -18.64 -1.92
C SER A 124 2.89 -17.89 -0.60
N GLU A 125 3.74 -16.87 -0.52
CA GLU A 125 3.93 -16.11 0.74
C GLU A 125 2.61 -15.47 1.21
N TRP A 126 1.80 -14.96 0.27
CA TRP A 126 0.49 -14.42 0.59
C TRP A 126 -0.51 -15.51 1.03
N LEU A 127 -0.44 -16.70 0.45
CA LEU A 127 -1.30 -17.83 0.84
C LEU A 127 -0.95 -18.32 2.25
N ASP A 128 0.34 -18.44 2.55
CA ASP A 128 0.84 -18.88 3.86
C ASP A 128 0.46 -17.88 4.96
N TYR A 129 0.60 -16.57 4.67
CA TYR A 129 0.14 -15.51 5.58
C TYR A 129 -1.37 -15.60 5.86
N LYS A 130 -2.20 -15.80 4.83
CA LYS A 130 -3.65 -15.96 5.05
C LYS A 130 -3.97 -17.18 5.90
N GLY A 131 -3.26 -18.29 5.69
CA GLY A 131 -3.39 -19.51 6.49
C GLY A 131 -3.05 -19.27 7.97
N SER A 132 -1.97 -18.53 8.24
CA SER A 132 -1.55 -18.23 9.61
C SER A 132 -2.54 -17.29 10.32
N VAL A 133 -3.08 -16.27 9.64
CA VAL A 133 -4.09 -15.37 10.22
C VAL A 133 -5.39 -16.12 10.58
N ILE A 134 -5.81 -17.06 9.74
CA ILE A 134 -6.99 -17.92 10.01
C ILE A 134 -6.74 -18.83 11.22
N ALA A 135 -5.56 -19.45 11.30
CA ALA A 135 -5.19 -20.33 12.41
C ALA A 135 -5.16 -19.59 13.76
N HIS A 136 -4.68 -18.35 13.80
CA HIS A 136 -4.63 -17.56 15.03
C HIS A 136 -5.97 -16.90 15.38
N GLY A 137 -6.82 -16.60 14.39
CA GLY A 137 -8.18 -16.09 14.59
C GLY A 137 -9.21 -17.15 15.02
N GLY A 138 -8.87 -18.45 14.91
CA GLY A 138 -9.73 -19.59 15.29
C GLY A 138 -9.63 -20.04 16.74
N SER A 139 -8.72 -19.51 17.56
CA SER A 139 -8.53 -19.92 18.97
C SER A 139 -9.60 -19.41 19.96
N GLY A 140 -10.68 -18.79 19.46
CA GLY A 140 -11.74 -18.17 20.26
C GLY A 140 -13.07 -18.93 20.34
N MET A 141 -13.20 -20.13 19.78
CA MET A 141 -14.42 -20.94 19.91
C MET A 141 -14.11 -22.38 20.31
N GLU A 142 -13.74 -22.58 21.58
CA GLU A 142 -13.93 -23.86 22.25
C GLU A 142 -14.95 -23.72 23.39
N ASN A 143 -16.03 -24.49 23.21
CA ASN A 143 -16.80 -25.19 24.24
C ASN A 143 -17.51 -24.39 25.33
N LYS A 144 -18.78 -24.09 25.07
CA LYS A 144 -19.83 -24.31 26.09
C LYS A 144 -20.89 -25.28 25.56
N ALA A 145 -20.57 -26.57 25.67
CA ALA A 145 -21.55 -27.63 25.76
C ALA A 145 -21.55 -28.15 27.19
N ARG A 146 -22.53 -27.72 27.99
CA ARG A 146 -23.30 -28.51 28.97
C ARG A 146 -24.30 -27.64 29.69
#